data_AF-A0A1W5X9X4-F1
#
_entry.id   AF-A0A1W5X9X4-F1
#
_cell.length_a   1.000
_cell.length_b   1.000
_cell.length_c   1.000
_cell.angle_alpha   90.00
_cell.angle_beta   90.00
_cell.angle_gamma   90.00
#
_symmetry.space_group_name_H-M   'P 1'
#
loop_
_entity.id
_entity.type
_entity.pdbx_description
1 polymer ?
#
loop_
_entity_poly.entity_id
_entity_poly.type
_entity_poly.pdbx_seq_one_letter_code
_entity_poly.pdbx_strand_id
1 'polypeptide(L)'
;MKISTVFLVSAAAPVFAHPGMDRVMAEIQTRDDFVLGARSGTLLGDLVSGILTTVGQTIKNILQLGTGATDPGTSAAYKPPGALGSSACTKDPLCVWYYVANRMWGDFADANGCTNLGRGAIRQGFHDAAAWDIYSTYGGADGSLLLSDELSRRENLGLAEIGAVTQTYYAAYHPYGAGMADIIQLGAIVGTVACPGGPRIRAFAGRKDDSRAAPTGKLPSPAMDAPILIDLFRNKTFTASDLVALVGAHTAAKQRFVDPSRAGAPLDTDPQIWDASFYGETLTGDNKTFFILHSDKALATHATTRGQWKAFAGASGQALWSPAYAQAYFRMSILGVNNLNELTEITKVIPSR
;
A
#
# COMPACT_ATOMS: atom_id res chain seq x y z
N MET A 1 45.56 33.56 45.25
CA MET A 1 44.41 32.69 44.95
C MET A 1 44.20 32.67 43.45
N LYS A 2 44.47 31.52 42.82
CA LYS A 2 44.30 31.30 41.36
C LYS A 2 42.87 30.84 41.12
N ILE A 3 42.17 31.47 40.18
CA ILE A 3 40.91 30.98 39.61
C ILE A 3 41.24 30.55 38.18
N SER A 4 41.28 29.24 37.95
CA SER A 4 41.47 28.65 36.63
C SER A 4 40.15 28.70 35.85
N THR A 5 40.17 29.33 34.67
CA THR A 5 39.08 29.27 33.69
C THR A 5 39.43 28.18 32.68
N VAL A 6 38.63 27.11 32.64
CA VAL A 6 38.74 26.05 31.63
C VAL A 6 37.93 26.47 30.40
N PHE A 7 38.61 26.76 29.29
CA PHE A 7 37.98 26.87 27.98
C PHE A 7 37.81 25.45 27.39
N LEU A 8 36.58 25.02 27.17
CA LEU A 8 36.29 23.85 26.33
C LEU A 8 36.31 24.30 24.87
N VAL A 9 37.34 23.88 24.12
CA VAL A 9 37.37 23.99 22.66
C VAL A 9 36.73 22.73 22.09
N SER A 10 35.53 22.86 21.52
CA SER A 10 34.92 21.80 20.71
C SER A 10 35.71 21.67 19.41
N ALA A 11 36.47 20.58 19.27
CA ALA A 11 37.10 20.23 18.01
C ALA A 11 36.02 19.78 17.02
N ALA A 12 35.75 20.59 16.00
CA ALA A 12 35.01 20.16 14.82
C ALA A 12 35.90 19.20 14.03
N ALA A 13 35.49 17.93 13.91
CA ALA A 13 36.13 17.01 13.00
C ALA A 13 35.88 17.48 11.55
N PRO A 14 36.88 17.44 10.66
CA PRO A 14 36.68 17.78 9.27
C PRO A 14 35.79 16.71 8.63
N VAL A 15 34.60 17.12 8.18
CA VAL A 15 33.79 16.28 7.27
C VAL A 15 34.56 16.23 5.95
N PHE A 16 35.17 15.09 5.65
CA PHE A 16 35.76 14.83 4.34
C PHE A 16 34.63 14.72 3.32
N ALA A 17 34.31 15.82 2.64
CA ALA A 17 33.46 15.78 1.46
C ALA A 17 34.26 15.10 0.33
N HIS A 18 33.90 13.86 -0.01
CA HIS A 18 34.51 13.15 -1.12
C HIS A 18 34.09 13.79 -2.46
N PRO A 19 35.00 13.93 -3.44
CA PRO A 19 34.64 14.41 -4.77
C PRO A 19 33.53 13.55 -5.38
N GLY A 20 32.41 14.17 -5.75
CA GLY A 20 31.23 13.48 -6.29
C GLY A 20 30.08 13.28 -5.30
N MET A 21 30.27 13.56 -4.00
CA MET A 21 29.18 13.50 -3.01
C MET A 21 28.05 14.49 -3.36
N ASP A 22 28.38 15.68 -3.87
CA ASP A 22 27.37 16.67 -4.27
C ASP A 22 26.51 16.18 -5.44
N ARG A 23 27.11 15.40 -6.35
CA ARG A 23 26.41 14.78 -7.48
C ARG A 23 25.52 13.63 -7.00
N VAL A 24 26.01 12.81 -6.08
CA VAL A 24 25.23 11.73 -5.45
C VAL A 24 24.10 12.30 -4.61
N MET A 25 24.33 13.37 -3.84
CA MET A 25 23.30 14.05 -3.06
C MET A 25 22.29 14.76 -3.96
N ALA A 26 22.72 15.41 -5.04
CA ALA A 26 21.80 15.96 -6.04
C ALA A 26 21.00 14.86 -6.75
N GLU A 27 21.61 13.70 -7.02
CA GLU A 27 20.91 12.54 -7.60
C GLU A 27 19.93 11.92 -6.59
N ILE A 28 20.30 11.81 -5.31
CA ILE A 28 19.39 11.38 -4.23
C ILE A 28 18.25 12.37 -4.05
N GLN A 29 18.53 13.67 -4.03
CA GLN A 29 17.54 14.71 -3.80
C GLN A 29 16.59 14.87 -5.00
N THR A 30 17.10 14.76 -6.23
CA THR A 30 16.24 14.71 -7.42
C THR A 30 15.41 13.43 -7.49
N ARG A 31 15.93 12.30 -6.98
CA ARG A 31 15.14 11.07 -6.82
C ARG A 31 14.06 11.23 -5.76
N ASP A 32 14.36 11.82 -4.61
CA ASP A 32 13.38 12.08 -3.55
C ASP A 32 12.31 13.08 -4.00
N ASP A 33 12.68 14.16 -4.68
CA ASP A 33 11.74 15.13 -5.25
C ASP A 33 10.85 14.50 -6.33
N PHE A 34 11.36 13.52 -7.09
CA PHE A 34 10.57 12.79 -8.08
C PHE A 34 9.68 11.70 -7.45
N VAL A 35 10.16 11.03 -6.41
CA VAL A 35 9.46 9.96 -5.69
C VAL A 35 8.39 10.53 -4.76
N LEU A 36 8.64 11.68 -4.13
CA LEU A 36 7.77 12.30 -3.12
C LEU A 36 7.18 13.64 -3.59
N GLY A 37 7.93 14.50 -4.27
CA GLY A 37 7.49 15.88 -4.60
C GLY A 37 6.26 15.99 -5.53
N ALA A 38 5.93 14.94 -6.28
CA ALA A 38 4.71 14.87 -7.10
C ALA A 38 3.54 14.12 -6.44
N ARG A 39 3.68 13.67 -5.19
CA ARG A 39 2.65 12.90 -4.47
C ARG A 39 1.67 13.81 -3.77
N SER A 40 0.46 13.32 -3.51
CA SER A 40 -0.50 14.07 -2.72
C SER A 40 -0.02 14.26 -1.28
N GLY A 41 -0.21 15.48 -0.76
CA GLY A 41 -0.06 15.84 0.67
C GLY A 41 -1.40 16.04 1.37
N THR A 42 -2.51 15.68 0.74
CA THR A 42 -3.87 15.94 1.24
C THR A 42 -4.12 15.16 2.53
N LEU A 43 -4.63 15.86 3.55
CA LEU A 43 -5.06 15.28 4.82
C LEU A 43 -6.46 14.66 4.68
N LEU A 44 -6.75 13.65 5.49
CA LEU A 44 -7.97 12.87 5.46
C LEU A 44 -8.61 12.81 6.85
N GLY A 45 -9.91 12.52 6.89
CA GLY A 45 -10.66 12.27 8.12
C GLY A 45 -10.50 13.36 9.19
N ASP A 46 -10.35 12.91 10.43
CA ASP A 46 -10.12 13.72 11.62
C ASP A 46 -8.69 14.30 11.74
N LEU A 47 -7.84 14.17 10.71
CA LEU A 47 -6.55 14.88 10.63
C LEU A 47 -6.68 16.26 9.99
N VAL A 48 -7.77 16.51 9.25
CA VAL A 48 -8.03 17.81 8.60
C VAL A 48 -8.26 18.92 9.63
N SER A 49 -8.84 18.57 10.77
CA SER A 49 -9.15 19.49 11.85
C SER A 49 -9.10 18.79 13.20
N GLY A 50 -8.56 19.44 14.23
CA GLY A 50 -8.60 18.95 15.61
C GLY A 50 -7.23 18.89 16.28
N ILE A 51 -7.23 18.39 17.52
CA ILE A 51 -6.02 18.12 18.29
C ILE A 51 -5.51 16.74 17.88
N LEU A 52 -4.27 16.68 17.40
CA LEU A 52 -3.67 15.43 16.94
C LEU A 52 -3.15 14.62 18.12
N THR A 53 -3.47 13.33 18.15
CA THR A 53 -2.79 12.37 19.02
C THR A 53 -1.39 12.07 18.47
N THR A 54 -0.54 11.37 19.24
CA THR A 54 0.78 10.93 18.75
C THR A 54 0.68 10.10 17.48
N VAL A 55 -0.33 9.22 17.40
CA VAL A 55 -0.58 8.42 16.20
C VAL A 55 -1.14 9.26 15.06
N GLY A 56 -2.05 10.20 15.34
CA GLY A 56 -2.56 11.13 14.33
C GLY A 56 -1.45 11.99 13.73
N GLN A 57 -0.52 12.49 14.55
CA GLN A 57 0.65 13.23 14.08
C GLN A 57 1.57 12.35 13.22
N THR A 58 1.71 11.07 13.57
CA THR A 58 2.49 10.10 12.79
C THR A 58 1.87 9.88 11.41
N ILE A 59 0.57 9.60 11.35
CA ILE A 59 -0.16 9.41 10.08
C ILE A 59 -0.12 10.69 9.24
N LYS A 60 -0.32 11.86 9.86
CA LYS A 60 -0.18 13.16 9.20
C LYS A 60 1.20 13.33 8.57
N ASN A 61 2.27 13.03 9.32
CA ASN A 61 3.63 13.13 8.80
C ASN A 61 3.86 12.20 7.62
N ILE A 62 3.29 10.99 7.62
CA ILE A 62 3.35 10.11 6.45
C ILE A 62 2.58 10.72 5.28
N LEU A 63 1.33 11.12 5.48
CA LEU A 63 0.46 11.70 4.43
C LEU A 63 1.06 12.94 3.77
N GLN A 64 1.72 13.79 4.55
CA GLN A 64 2.38 15.03 4.10
C GLN A 64 3.84 14.84 3.72
N LEU A 65 4.31 13.59 3.59
CA LEU A 65 5.65 13.24 3.11
C LEU A 65 6.78 13.72 4.04
N GLY A 66 6.47 14.05 5.30
CA GLY A 66 7.44 14.39 6.33
C GLY A 66 8.15 13.15 6.92
N THR A 67 7.55 11.97 6.79
CA THR A 67 8.21 10.67 7.00
C THR A 67 7.74 9.68 5.93
N GLY A 68 8.59 8.72 5.55
CA GLY A 68 8.22 7.71 4.54
C GLY A 68 7.20 6.69 5.07
N ALA A 69 6.34 6.21 4.19
CA ALA A 69 5.42 5.09 4.47
C ALA A 69 6.10 3.71 4.50
N THR A 70 7.36 3.61 4.08
CA THR A 70 8.13 2.36 4.09
C THR A 70 8.63 2.05 5.49
N ASP A 71 8.44 0.80 5.92
CA ASP A 71 9.12 0.26 7.10
C ASP A 71 10.47 -0.36 6.69
N PRO A 72 11.60 0.13 7.21
CA PRO A 72 12.91 -0.42 6.84
C PRO A 72 13.14 -1.84 7.36
N GLY A 73 12.25 -2.39 8.20
CA GLY A 73 12.34 -3.76 8.69
C GLY A 73 13.51 -4.01 9.65
N THR A 74 14.13 -2.93 10.17
CA THR A 74 15.27 -2.99 11.10
C THR A 74 14.87 -3.22 12.56
N SER A 75 13.57 -3.22 12.85
CA SER A 75 13.04 -3.49 14.18
C SER A 75 13.06 -4.99 14.48
N ALA A 76 13.36 -5.35 15.74
CA ALA A 76 13.25 -6.74 16.19
C ALA A 76 11.84 -7.29 15.92
N ALA A 77 11.77 -8.52 15.42
CA ALA A 77 10.50 -9.20 15.14
C ALA A 77 9.63 -9.24 16.40
N TYR A 78 8.38 -8.80 16.29
CA TYR A 78 7.42 -8.84 17.39
C TYR A 78 7.14 -10.30 17.80
N LYS A 79 7.04 -10.52 19.12
CA LYS A 79 6.64 -11.79 19.71
C LYS A 79 5.40 -11.55 20.57
N PRO A 80 4.31 -12.30 20.39
CA PRO A 80 3.12 -12.13 21.20
C PRO A 80 3.42 -12.49 22.66
N PRO A 81 2.86 -11.78 23.65
CA PRO A 81 3.12 -12.02 25.07
C PRO A 81 2.44 -13.28 25.62
N GLY A 82 1.61 -13.95 24.81
CA GLY A 82 0.91 -15.19 25.17
C GLY A 82 0.03 -15.68 24.03
N ALA A 83 -0.65 -16.80 24.26
CA ALA A 83 -1.60 -17.38 23.30
C ALA A 83 -2.76 -16.42 22.99
N LEU A 84 -3.32 -16.50 21.78
CA LEU A 84 -4.54 -15.78 21.40
C LEU A 84 -5.67 -16.04 22.42
N GLY A 85 -6.32 -14.97 22.89
CA GLY A 85 -7.37 -15.05 23.92
C GLY A 85 -6.88 -15.13 25.37
N SER A 86 -5.57 -15.26 25.62
CA SER A 86 -5.02 -15.14 26.97
C SER A 86 -5.08 -13.69 27.48
N SER A 87 -5.13 -13.51 28.81
CA SER A 87 -5.13 -12.16 29.41
C SER A 87 -3.91 -11.31 29.00
N ALA A 88 -2.75 -11.94 28.80
CA ALA A 88 -1.55 -11.25 28.33
C ALA A 88 -1.73 -10.74 26.89
N CYS A 89 -2.29 -11.57 26.01
CA CYS A 89 -2.56 -11.20 24.62
C CYS A 89 -3.63 -10.11 24.51
N THR A 90 -4.74 -10.20 25.25
CA THR A 90 -5.81 -9.20 25.22
C THR A 90 -5.36 -7.80 25.65
N LYS A 91 -4.33 -7.70 26.50
CA LYS A 91 -3.77 -6.42 26.97
C LYS A 91 -2.78 -5.79 25.98
N ASP A 92 -2.24 -6.57 25.05
CA ASP A 92 -1.29 -6.09 24.06
C ASP A 92 -2.01 -5.82 22.74
N PRO A 93 -2.09 -4.55 22.29
CA PRO A 93 -2.86 -4.19 21.10
C PRO A 93 -2.29 -4.78 19.80
N LEU A 94 -1.07 -5.31 19.80
CA LEU A 94 -0.46 -5.97 18.63
C LEU A 94 -0.76 -7.47 18.56
N CYS A 95 -1.19 -8.09 19.67
CA CYS A 95 -1.16 -9.54 19.79
C CYS A 95 -2.10 -10.22 18.79
N VAL A 96 -3.35 -9.77 18.66
CA VAL A 96 -4.30 -10.35 17.68
C VAL A 96 -3.74 -10.22 16.26
N TRP A 97 -3.15 -9.08 15.92
CA TRP A 97 -2.63 -8.79 14.58
C TRP A 97 -1.42 -9.64 14.21
N TYR A 98 -0.61 -10.07 15.18
CA TYR A 98 0.42 -11.07 14.95
C TYR A 98 -0.16 -12.40 14.45
N TYR A 99 -1.24 -12.88 15.09
CA TYR A 99 -1.90 -14.12 14.67
C TYR A 99 -2.57 -13.98 13.31
N VAL A 100 -3.22 -12.83 13.04
CA VAL A 100 -3.79 -12.54 11.72
C VAL A 100 -2.71 -12.57 10.64
N ALA A 101 -1.63 -11.79 10.82
CA ALA A 101 -0.58 -11.65 9.82
C ALA A 101 0.21 -12.95 9.59
N ASN A 102 0.43 -13.74 10.65
CA ASN A 102 1.09 -15.04 10.53
C ASN A 102 0.24 -16.06 9.75
N ARG A 103 -1.09 -16.07 9.96
CA ARG A 103 -1.98 -16.92 9.17
C ARG A 103 -2.01 -16.49 7.71
N MET A 104 -2.14 -15.19 7.44
CA MET A 104 -2.06 -14.63 6.08
C MET A 104 -0.75 -15.02 5.39
N TRP A 105 0.39 -14.93 6.09
CA TRP A 105 1.68 -15.32 5.53
C TRP A 105 1.71 -16.77 5.03
N GLY A 106 1.20 -17.69 5.84
CA GLY A 106 1.12 -19.11 5.47
C GLY A 106 0.28 -19.38 4.23
N ASP A 107 -0.71 -18.52 3.96
CA ASP A 107 -1.58 -18.63 2.79
C ASP A 107 -1.04 -17.82 1.58
N PHE A 108 -0.31 -16.74 1.82
CA PHE A 108 0.07 -15.76 0.79
C PHE A 108 1.47 -15.97 0.22
N ALA A 109 2.37 -16.64 0.93
CA ALA A 109 3.74 -16.88 0.51
C ALA A 109 4.04 -18.38 0.35
N ASP A 110 4.74 -18.74 -0.72
CA ASP A 110 5.30 -20.07 -0.92
C ASP A 110 6.76 -20.00 -1.42
N ALA A 111 7.34 -21.16 -1.74
CA ALA A 111 8.70 -21.27 -2.23
C ALA A 111 8.95 -20.53 -3.57
N ASN A 112 7.91 -20.25 -4.34
CA ASN A 112 7.99 -19.61 -5.66
C ASN A 112 7.73 -18.10 -5.61
N GLY A 113 7.18 -17.57 -4.52
CA GLY A 113 6.83 -16.15 -4.44
C GLY A 113 5.52 -15.93 -3.70
N CYS A 114 4.74 -14.94 -4.12
CA CYS A 114 3.37 -14.81 -3.63
C CYS A 114 2.40 -15.75 -4.36
N THR A 115 1.45 -16.29 -3.60
CA THR A 115 0.39 -17.18 -4.09
C THR A 115 -0.72 -16.38 -4.80
N ASN A 116 -1.70 -17.09 -5.37
CA ASN A 116 -2.92 -16.45 -5.89
C ASN A 116 -3.69 -15.70 -4.80
N LEU A 117 -3.67 -16.19 -3.55
CA LEU A 117 -4.32 -15.53 -2.43
C LEU A 117 -3.60 -14.24 -2.05
N GLY A 118 -2.26 -14.24 -2.03
CA GLY A 118 -1.47 -13.02 -1.81
C GLY A 118 -1.79 -11.93 -2.84
N ARG A 119 -1.79 -12.28 -4.13
CA ARG A 119 -2.22 -11.35 -5.21
C ARG A 119 -3.68 -10.90 -5.06
N GLY A 120 -4.55 -11.83 -4.71
CA GLY A 120 -5.96 -11.56 -4.45
C GLY A 120 -6.15 -10.54 -3.33
N ALA A 121 -5.36 -10.65 -2.25
CA ALA A 121 -5.45 -9.77 -1.09
C ALA A 121 -5.03 -8.33 -1.43
N ILE A 122 -3.98 -8.16 -2.25
CA ILE A 122 -3.54 -6.85 -2.75
C ILE A 122 -4.69 -6.17 -3.50
N ARG A 123 -5.33 -6.90 -4.43
CA ARG A 123 -6.49 -6.40 -5.16
C ARG A 123 -7.69 -6.16 -4.23
N GLN A 124 -7.94 -7.04 -3.26
CA GLN A 124 -9.05 -6.90 -2.33
C GLN A 124 -8.95 -5.61 -1.51
N GLY A 125 -7.76 -5.28 -1.01
CA GLY A 125 -7.53 -4.03 -0.27
C GLY A 125 -7.79 -2.79 -1.11
N PHE A 126 -7.45 -2.82 -2.40
CA PHE A 126 -7.81 -1.76 -3.35
C PHE A 126 -9.33 -1.66 -3.56
N HIS A 127 -10.01 -2.79 -3.80
CA HIS A 127 -11.44 -2.79 -4.12
C HIS A 127 -12.34 -2.37 -2.94
N ASP A 128 -11.92 -2.63 -1.70
CA ASP A 128 -12.55 -2.09 -0.50
C ASP A 128 -12.29 -0.57 -0.43
N ALA A 129 -11.02 -0.18 -0.32
CA ALA A 129 -10.64 1.20 -0.05
C ALA A 129 -11.01 2.21 -1.16
N ALA A 130 -10.89 1.82 -2.42
CA ALA A 130 -11.09 2.72 -3.55
C ALA A 130 -12.57 2.95 -3.88
N ALA A 131 -13.53 2.28 -3.23
CA ALA A 131 -14.95 2.53 -3.40
C ALA A 131 -15.44 3.82 -2.68
N TRP A 132 -14.57 4.82 -2.55
CA TRP A 132 -14.81 6.10 -1.87
C TRP A 132 -14.23 7.28 -2.68
N ASP A 133 -14.76 8.49 -2.50
CA ASP A 133 -14.12 9.75 -2.91
C ASP A 133 -14.53 10.90 -1.99
N ILE A 134 -13.98 12.11 -2.20
CA ILE A 134 -14.25 13.28 -1.34
C ILE A 134 -15.72 13.72 -1.31
N TYR A 135 -16.58 13.20 -2.19
CA TYR A 135 -18.01 13.50 -2.21
C TYR A 135 -18.84 12.41 -1.50
N SER A 136 -18.23 11.28 -1.15
CA SER A 136 -18.86 10.17 -0.44
C SER A 136 -18.86 10.39 1.07
N THR A 137 -20.01 10.14 1.71
CA THR A 137 -20.15 10.19 3.19
C THR A 137 -19.92 8.84 3.87
N TYR A 138 -19.69 7.77 3.11
CA TYR A 138 -19.41 6.39 3.55
C TYR A 138 -18.66 5.62 2.44
N GLY A 139 -18.21 4.41 2.72
CA GLY A 139 -17.28 3.66 1.88
C GLY A 139 -15.82 3.99 2.22
N GLY A 140 -14.89 3.24 1.65
CA GLY A 140 -13.46 3.44 1.85
C GLY A 140 -12.84 2.19 2.44
N ALA A 141 -11.76 2.34 3.19
CA ALA A 141 -11.18 1.24 3.95
C ALA A 141 -12.04 0.98 5.19
N ASP A 142 -13.21 0.37 5.00
CA ASP A 142 -14.23 0.16 6.03
C ASP A 142 -14.78 -1.28 6.06
N GLY A 143 -14.26 -2.18 5.23
CA GLY A 143 -14.66 -3.58 5.20
C GLY A 143 -15.99 -3.84 4.49
N SER A 144 -16.64 -2.79 3.97
CA SER A 144 -17.94 -2.88 3.30
C SER A 144 -17.94 -3.87 2.14
N LEU A 145 -16.80 -4.07 1.47
CA LEU A 145 -16.65 -5.07 0.39
C LEU A 145 -17.10 -6.48 0.81
N LEU A 146 -16.86 -6.87 2.06
CA LEU A 146 -17.21 -8.20 2.58
C LEU A 146 -18.32 -8.19 3.64
N LEU A 147 -18.64 -7.03 4.21
CA LEU A 147 -19.73 -6.86 5.17
C LEU A 147 -21.08 -6.55 4.50
N SER A 148 -21.08 -6.40 3.17
CA SER A 148 -22.24 -6.09 2.35
C SER A 148 -22.38 -7.02 1.14
N ASP A 149 -23.21 -6.64 0.16
CA ASP A 149 -23.42 -7.37 -1.10
C ASP A 149 -22.41 -7.00 -2.21
N GLU A 150 -21.45 -6.11 -1.92
CA GLU A 150 -20.49 -5.57 -2.89
C GLU A 150 -19.70 -6.62 -3.67
N LEU A 151 -19.32 -7.73 -3.05
CA LEU A 151 -18.55 -8.79 -3.70
C LEU A 151 -19.26 -9.39 -4.93
N SER A 152 -20.59 -9.27 -5.00
CA SER A 152 -21.41 -9.73 -6.14
C SER A 152 -21.39 -8.76 -7.34
N ARG A 153 -20.91 -7.53 -7.15
CA ARG A 153 -20.88 -6.51 -8.20
C ARG A 153 -19.86 -6.86 -9.28
N ARG A 154 -20.13 -6.41 -10.52
CA ARG A 154 -19.35 -6.78 -11.71
C ARG A 154 -17.89 -6.35 -11.61
N GLU A 155 -17.64 -5.18 -11.04
CA GLU A 155 -16.29 -4.64 -10.80
C GLU A 155 -15.48 -5.49 -9.83
N ASN A 156 -16.13 -6.25 -8.95
CA ASN A 156 -15.51 -7.10 -7.93
C ASN A 156 -15.35 -8.57 -8.38
N LEU A 157 -15.73 -8.90 -9.61
CA LEU A 157 -15.52 -10.24 -10.17
C LEU A 157 -14.07 -10.70 -10.01
N GLY A 158 -13.90 -11.96 -9.57
CA GLY A 158 -12.60 -12.57 -9.29
C GLY A 158 -12.09 -12.41 -7.86
N LEU A 159 -12.76 -11.63 -7.01
CA LEU A 159 -12.41 -11.53 -5.59
C LEU A 159 -13.06 -12.59 -4.70
N ALA A 160 -13.93 -13.45 -5.25
CA ALA A 160 -14.67 -14.45 -4.47
C ALA A 160 -13.76 -15.41 -3.68
N GLU A 161 -12.68 -15.88 -4.32
CA GLU A 161 -11.72 -16.82 -3.71
C GLU A 161 -11.03 -16.22 -2.48
N ILE A 162 -10.41 -15.05 -2.63
CA ILE A 162 -9.77 -14.36 -1.51
C ILE A 162 -10.80 -13.84 -0.50
N GLY A 163 -11.96 -13.37 -0.95
CA GLY A 163 -13.03 -12.89 -0.08
C GLY A 163 -13.53 -13.98 0.88
N ALA A 164 -13.67 -15.21 0.38
CA ALA A 164 -14.01 -16.37 1.21
C ALA A 164 -12.93 -16.67 2.26
N VAL A 165 -11.65 -16.63 1.88
CA VAL A 165 -10.53 -16.83 2.81
C VAL A 165 -10.50 -15.72 3.87
N THR A 166 -10.66 -14.46 3.47
CA THR A 166 -10.70 -13.31 4.38
C THR A 166 -11.86 -13.40 5.37
N GLN A 167 -13.03 -13.91 4.97
CA GLN A 167 -14.14 -14.21 5.90
C GLN A 167 -13.74 -15.25 6.96
N THR A 168 -12.89 -16.24 6.62
CA THR A 168 -12.39 -17.20 7.62
C THR A 168 -11.41 -16.57 8.61
N TYR A 169 -10.66 -15.53 8.20
CA TYR A 169 -9.84 -14.75 9.13
C TYR A 169 -10.75 -13.93 10.05
N TYR A 170 -11.73 -13.22 9.50
CA TYR A 170 -12.68 -12.45 10.28
C TYR A 170 -13.41 -13.32 11.32
N ALA A 171 -13.97 -14.46 10.92
CA ALA A 171 -14.62 -15.38 11.85
C ALA A 171 -13.68 -15.87 12.98
N ALA A 172 -12.39 -16.06 12.70
CA ALA A 172 -11.43 -16.54 13.68
C ALA A 172 -10.92 -15.44 14.63
N TYR A 173 -10.80 -14.20 14.16
CA TYR A 173 -10.12 -13.12 14.90
C TYR A 173 -11.03 -12.00 15.39
N HIS A 174 -12.24 -11.87 14.84
CA HIS A 174 -13.24 -10.90 15.28
C HIS A 174 -13.61 -11.03 16.76
N PRO A 175 -13.77 -12.24 17.35
CA PRO A 175 -14.00 -12.39 18.80
C PRO A 175 -12.88 -11.80 19.67
N TYR A 176 -11.71 -11.53 19.09
CA TYR A 176 -10.54 -10.94 19.76
C TYR A 176 -10.30 -9.48 19.37
N GLY A 177 -11.26 -8.83 18.70
CA GLY A 177 -11.22 -7.39 18.39
C GLY A 177 -10.67 -7.03 17.02
N ALA A 178 -10.46 -7.98 16.10
CA ALA A 178 -10.07 -7.67 14.72
C ALA A 178 -11.29 -7.32 13.86
N GLY A 179 -11.34 -6.08 13.34
CA GLY A 179 -12.35 -5.65 12.37
C GLY A 179 -12.08 -6.15 10.95
N MET A 180 -13.12 -6.27 10.12
CA MET A 180 -13.01 -6.69 8.73
C MET A 180 -12.16 -5.70 7.92
N ALA A 181 -12.37 -4.41 8.12
CA ALA A 181 -11.64 -3.34 7.42
C ALA A 181 -10.13 -3.49 7.61
N ASP A 182 -9.70 -3.71 8.85
CA ASP A 182 -8.29 -3.87 9.20
C ASP A 182 -7.72 -5.21 8.70
N ILE A 183 -8.51 -6.29 8.72
CA ILE A 183 -8.10 -7.58 8.14
C ILE A 183 -7.85 -7.43 6.63
N ILE A 184 -8.72 -6.74 5.90
CA ILE A 184 -8.56 -6.51 4.45
C ILE A 184 -7.29 -5.70 4.18
N GLN A 185 -7.09 -4.57 4.87
CA GLN A 185 -5.94 -3.70 4.62
C GLN A 185 -4.62 -4.33 5.07
N LEU A 186 -4.61 -5.05 6.20
CA LEU A 186 -3.45 -5.85 6.61
C LEU A 186 -3.17 -6.97 5.61
N GLY A 187 -4.21 -7.62 5.08
CA GLY A 187 -4.09 -8.66 4.07
C GLY A 187 -3.39 -8.17 2.80
N ALA A 188 -3.73 -6.99 2.32
CA ALA A 188 -3.06 -6.42 1.16
C ALA A 188 -1.59 -6.04 1.41
N ILE A 189 -1.26 -5.55 2.61
CA ILE A 189 0.12 -5.25 3.01
C ILE A 189 0.94 -6.55 3.14
N VAL A 190 0.41 -7.58 3.81
CA VAL A 190 1.06 -8.89 3.91
C VAL A 190 1.18 -9.55 2.54
N GLY A 191 0.16 -9.44 1.69
CA GLY A 191 0.19 -9.93 0.31
C GLY A 191 1.27 -9.26 -0.53
N THR A 192 1.46 -7.95 -0.36
CA THR A 192 2.56 -7.20 -1.01
C THR A 192 3.92 -7.75 -0.56
N VAL A 193 4.16 -7.90 0.75
CA VAL A 193 5.44 -8.40 1.29
C VAL A 193 5.66 -9.89 0.96
N ALA A 194 4.59 -10.66 0.81
CA ALA A 194 4.65 -12.06 0.40
C ALA A 194 5.22 -12.21 -1.01
N CYS A 195 5.07 -11.21 -1.89
CA CYS A 195 5.74 -11.16 -3.17
C CYS A 195 7.20 -10.67 -2.95
N PRO A 196 8.24 -11.45 -3.30
CA PRO A 196 9.63 -11.01 -3.15
C PRO A 196 9.89 -9.73 -3.94
N GLY A 197 10.54 -8.75 -3.29
CA GLY A 197 10.69 -7.38 -3.81
C GLY A 197 9.62 -6.40 -3.28
N GLY A 198 8.58 -6.92 -2.63
CA GLY A 198 7.48 -6.15 -2.05
C GLY A 198 7.94 -5.23 -0.93
N PRO A 199 7.62 -3.92 -0.97
CA PRO A 199 7.95 -3.02 0.12
C PRO A 199 7.13 -3.38 1.37
N ARG A 200 7.77 -3.25 2.54
CA ARG A 200 7.03 -3.21 3.80
C ARG A 200 6.41 -1.83 3.96
N ILE A 201 5.10 -1.80 4.22
CA ILE A 201 4.31 -0.57 4.34
C ILE A 201 3.90 -0.44 5.79
N ARG A 202 4.04 0.76 6.37
CA ARG A 202 3.55 1.03 7.73
C ARG A 202 2.06 0.76 7.79
N ALA A 203 1.65 -0.06 8.76
CA ALA A 203 0.28 -0.54 8.90
C ALA A 203 -0.34 -0.03 10.19
N PHE A 204 -1.61 0.30 10.11
CA PHE A 204 -2.40 0.80 11.24
C PHE A 204 -3.70 0.01 11.32
N ALA A 205 -4.23 -0.18 12.52
CA ALA A 205 -5.50 -0.85 12.78
C ALA A 205 -6.34 -0.07 13.81
N GLY A 206 -7.63 -0.38 13.88
CA GLY A 206 -8.64 0.37 14.64
C GLY A 206 -9.69 1.05 13.74
N ARG A 207 -9.80 0.66 12.47
CA ARG A 207 -10.85 1.17 11.57
C ARG A 207 -12.22 0.74 12.10
N LYS A 208 -13.23 1.57 11.84
CA LYS A 208 -14.63 1.24 12.14
C LYS A 208 -15.21 0.49 10.95
N ASP A 209 -15.63 -0.76 11.19
CA ASP A 209 -16.32 -1.57 10.19
C ASP A 209 -17.66 -0.91 9.80
N ASP A 210 -17.99 -0.94 8.51
CA ASP A 210 -19.27 -0.48 7.97
C ASP A 210 -19.87 -1.55 7.05
N SER A 211 -21.12 -1.97 7.33
CA SER A 211 -21.83 -2.96 6.51
C SER A 211 -22.68 -2.34 5.40
N ARG A 212 -22.67 -1.00 5.28
CA ARG A 212 -23.33 -0.32 4.17
C ARG A 212 -22.49 -0.48 2.91
N ALA A 213 -23.10 -1.07 1.88
CA ALA A 213 -22.44 -1.25 0.59
C ALA A 213 -21.98 0.09 0.01
N ALA A 214 -20.69 0.22 -0.32
CA ALA A 214 -20.07 1.45 -0.77
C ALA A 214 -20.73 2.01 -2.05
N PRO A 215 -20.61 3.33 -2.32
CA PRO A 215 -21.18 3.95 -3.51
C PRO A 215 -20.68 3.31 -4.82
N THR A 216 -21.56 3.19 -5.81
CA THR A 216 -21.22 2.64 -7.13
C THR A 216 -20.46 3.66 -7.99
N GLY A 217 -19.79 3.17 -9.04
CA GLY A 217 -19.09 4.03 -10.01
C GLY A 217 -17.81 4.67 -9.48
N LYS A 218 -17.31 4.22 -8.32
CA LYS A 218 -16.08 4.73 -7.70
C LYS A 218 -14.82 3.94 -8.08
N LEU A 219 -14.97 2.73 -8.60
CA LEU A 219 -13.85 1.86 -9.02
C LEU A 219 -13.54 2.01 -10.51
N PRO A 220 -12.27 1.92 -10.92
CA PRO A 220 -11.87 2.00 -12.32
C PRO A 220 -12.27 0.74 -13.11
N SER A 221 -12.40 0.89 -14.42
CA SER A 221 -12.54 -0.22 -15.36
C SER A 221 -11.25 -0.40 -16.17
N PRO A 222 -10.85 -1.64 -16.51
CA PRO A 222 -9.67 -1.90 -17.34
C PRO A 222 -9.77 -1.36 -18.77
N ALA A 223 -10.95 -0.89 -19.19
CA ALA A 223 -11.21 -0.29 -20.51
C ALA A 223 -11.23 1.26 -20.49
N MET A 224 -10.99 1.90 -19.34
CA MET A 224 -11.00 3.37 -19.24
C MET A 224 -9.71 3.97 -19.80
N ASP A 225 -9.84 5.16 -20.41
CA ASP A 225 -8.71 5.97 -20.85
C ASP A 225 -8.07 6.74 -19.69
N ALA A 226 -6.81 7.14 -19.90
CA ALA A 226 -6.00 7.82 -18.88
C ALA A 226 -6.65 9.09 -18.27
N PRO A 227 -7.29 10.01 -19.02
CA PRO A 227 -7.92 11.19 -18.41
C PRO A 227 -9.00 10.83 -17.38
N ILE A 228 -9.83 9.83 -17.71
CA ILE A 228 -10.91 9.35 -16.82
C ILE A 228 -10.32 8.74 -15.55
N LEU A 229 -9.27 7.91 -15.70
CA LEU A 229 -8.59 7.30 -14.56
C LEU A 229 -7.92 8.36 -13.67
N ILE A 230 -7.26 9.35 -14.26
CA ILE A 230 -6.62 10.45 -13.54
C ILE A 230 -7.65 11.23 -12.72
N ASP A 231 -8.79 11.57 -13.31
CA ASP A 231 -9.84 12.32 -12.60
C ASP A 231 -10.53 11.49 -11.51
N LEU A 232 -10.76 10.19 -11.77
CA LEU A 232 -11.29 9.26 -10.78
C LEU A 232 -10.38 9.18 -9.55
N PHE A 233 -9.05 9.10 -9.74
CA PHE A 233 -8.08 9.07 -8.65
C PHE A 233 -7.87 10.44 -7.99
N ARG A 234 -7.98 11.54 -8.76
CA ARG A 234 -7.96 12.90 -8.21
C ARG A 234 -9.07 13.12 -7.18
N ASN A 235 -10.28 12.64 -7.46
CA ASN A 235 -11.40 12.71 -6.51
C ASN A 235 -11.15 11.88 -5.24
N LYS A 236 -10.20 10.94 -5.27
CA LYS A 236 -9.73 10.16 -4.10
C LYS A 236 -8.50 10.76 -3.44
N THR A 237 -8.18 12.01 -3.74
CA THR A 237 -7.01 12.74 -3.25
C THR A 237 -5.66 12.24 -3.76
N PHE A 238 -5.62 11.48 -4.86
CA PHE A 238 -4.37 11.05 -5.49
C PHE A 238 -3.96 11.99 -6.63
N THR A 239 -2.65 12.12 -6.83
CA THR A 239 -2.09 12.71 -8.03
C THR A 239 -2.03 11.68 -9.17
N ALA A 240 -1.83 12.14 -10.40
CA ALA A 240 -1.55 11.24 -11.53
C ALA A 240 -0.31 10.38 -11.27
N SER A 241 0.66 10.92 -10.52
CA SER A 241 1.83 10.17 -10.11
C SER A 241 1.47 9.05 -9.13
N ASP A 242 0.69 9.34 -8.09
CA ASP A 242 0.22 8.31 -7.15
C ASP A 242 -0.52 7.17 -7.88
N LEU A 243 -1.34 7.51 -8.88
CA LEU A 243 -2.00 6.52 -9.73
C LEU A 243 -0.99 5.62 -10.46
N VAL A 244 0.03 6.19 -11.11
CA VAL A 244 1.08 5.39 -11.78
C VAL A 244 1.78 4.46 -10.78
N ALA A 245 2.10 4.96 -9.57
CA ALA A 245 2.73 4.14 -8.55
C ALA A 245 1.86 2.96 -8.10
N LEU A 246 0.54 3.18 -7.91
CA LEU A 246 -0.42 2.14 -7.52
C LEU A 246 -0.62 1.08 -8.60
N VAL A 247 -0.71 1.48 -9.88
CA VAL A 247 -0.92 0.55 -11.00
C VAL A 247 0.24 -0.43 -11.16
N GLY A 248 1.44 -0.09 -10.67
CA GLY A 248 2.55 -1.03 -10.59
C GLY A 248 2.23 -2.34 -9.85
N ALA A 249 1.23 -2.37 -8.97
CA ALA A 249 0.75 -3.61 -8.34
C ALA A 249 0.32 -4.70 -9.35
N HIS A 250 0.07 -4.32 -10.60
CA HIS A 250 -0.20 -5.25 -11.70
C HIS A 250 0.99 -6.17 -12.00
N THR A 251 2.21 -5.88 -11.54
CA THR A 251 3.31 -6.87 -11.56
C THR A 251 2.94 -8.16 -10.82
N ALA A 252 2.08 -8.09 -9.81
CA ALA A 252 1.59 -9.26 -9.08
C ALA A 252 0.12 -9.54 -9.41
N ALA A 253 -0.23 -9.64 -10.69
CA ALA A 253 -1.63 -9.80 -11.12
C ALA A 253 -1.84 -10.77 -12.29
N LYS A 254 -3.06 -11.31 -12.36
CA LYS A 254 -3.56 -12.14 -13.46
C LYS A 254 -4.98 -11.73 -13.83
N GLN A 255 -5.27 -11.57 -15.11
CA GLN A 255 -6.63 -11.27 -15.57
C GLN A 255 -7.46 -12.55 -15.70
N ARG A 256 -8.73 -12.50 -15.30
CA ARG A 256 -9.66 -13.65 -15.42
C ARG A 256 -10.92 -13.32 -16.24
N PHE A 257 -11.30 -12.04 -16.33
CA PHE A 257 -12.61 -11.61 -16.85
C PHE A 257 -12.53 -10.54 -17.94
N VAL A 258 -11.34 -10.01 -18.25
CA VAL A 258 -11.19 -9.00 -19.32
C VAL A 258 -11.23 -9.69 -20.67
N ASP A 259 -10.44 -10.75 -20.80
CA ASP A 259 -10.51 -11.69 -21.92
C ASP A 259 -10.68 -13.11 -21.35
N PRO A 260 -11.92 -13.63 -21.29
CA PRO A 260 -12.19 -14.96 -20.77
C PRO A 260 -11.45 -16.09 -21.52
N SER A 261 -11.06 -15.89 -22.79
CA SER A 261 -10.31 -16.88 -23.56
C SER A 261 -8.86 -17.04 -23.08
N ARG A 262 -8.34 -16.03 -22.36
CA ARG A 262 -7.00 -15.99 -21.77
C ARG A 262 -7.04 -15.94 -20.25
N ALA A 263 -8.11 -16.43 -19.62
CA ALA A 263 -8.27 -16.37 -18.17
C ALA A 263 -7.06 -17.01 -17.46
N GLY A 264 -6.50 -16.28 -16.49
CA GLY A 264 -5.28 -16.64 -15.79
C GLY A 264 -3.99 -16.07 -16.41
N ALA A 265 -4.07 -15.40 -17.56
CA ALA A 265 -2.91 -14.70 -18.14
C ALA A 265 -2.39 -13.63 -17.17
N PRO A 266 -1.07 -13.61 -16.90
CA PRO A 266 -0.45 -12.59 -16.05
C PRO A 266 -0.41 -11.23 -16.75
N LEU A 267 -0.21 -10.16 -15.98
CA LEU A 267 -0.08 -8.80 -16.52
C LEU A 267 1.38 -8.39 -16.80
N ASP A 268 2.33 -9.21 -16.39
CA ASP A 268 3.76 -9.16 -16.73
C ASP A 268 4.33 -10.59 -16.83
N THR A 269 5.65 -10.76 -16.99
CA THR A 269 6.27 -12.10 -17.09
C THR A 269 6.35 -12.86 -15.77
N ASP A 270 6.40 -12.17 -14.64
CA ASP A 270 6.76 -12.73 -13.33
C ASP A 270 5.73 -12.39 -12.23
N PRO A 271 4.47 -12.87 -12.37
CA PRO A 271 3.35 -12.50 -11.49
C PRO A 271 3.51 -12.91 -10.01
N GLN A 272 4.56 -13.64 -9.68
CA GLN A 272 4.92 -14.08 -8.35
C GLN A 272 5.96 -13.18 -7.67
N ILE A 273 6.61 -12.28 -8.41
CA ILE A 273 7.65 -11.35 -7.98
C ILE A 273 7.07 -9.93 -7.96
N TRP A 274 7.56 -9.09 -7.05
CA TRP A 274 7.18 -7.69 -6.97
C TRP A 274 8.30 -6.83 -7.53
N ASP A 275 8.28 -6.60 -8.85
CA ASP A 275 9.31 -5.83 -9.51
C ASP A 275 8.76 -4.76 -10.48
N ALA A 276 9.65 -3.93 -11.00
CA ALA A 276 9.31 -2.83 -11.89
C ALA A 276 9.28 -3.24 -13.38
N SER A 277 9.44 -4.52 -13.72
CA SER A 277 9.45 -5.00 -15.11
C SER A 277 8.14 -4.68 -15.82
N PHE A 278 7.00 -4.77 -15.12
CA PHE A 278 5.65 -4.39 -15.56
C PHE A 278 5.63 -3.06 -16.35
N TYR A 279 6.37 -2.05 -15.91
CA TYR A 279 6.39 -0.74 -16.56
C TYR A 279 7.05 -0.81 -17.95
N GLY A 280 8.21 -1.46 -18.05
CA GLY A 280 8.89 -1.67 -19.33
C GLY A 280 8.09 -2.57 -20.26
N GLU A 281 7.54 -3.63 -19.72
CA GLU A 281 6.75 -4.64 -20.42
C GLU A 281 5.44 -4.08 -20.99
N THR A 282 4.75 -3.21 -20.26
CA THR A 282 3.57 -2.51 -20.79
C THR A 282 3.92 -1.61 -21.99
N LEU A 283 5.14 -1.08 -22.06
CA LEU A 283 5.58 -0.23 -23.16
C LEU A 283 5.91 -1.05 -24.41
N THR A 284 6.63 -2.16 -24.26
CA THR A 284 7.24 -2.92 -25.37
C THR A 284 6.62 -4.28 -25.66
N GLY A 285 5.77 -4.79 -24.76
CA GLY A 285 5.19 -6.13 -24.82
C GLY A 285 4.28 -6.37 -26.01
N ASP A 286 4.20 -7.64 -26.41
CA ASP A 286 3.43 -8.10 -27.57
C ASP A 286 1.96 -8.41 -27.28
N ASN A 287 1.54 -8.28 -26.00
CA ASN A 287 0.23 -8.67 -25.50
C ASN A 287 -0.14 -10.14 -25.76
N LYS A 288 0.84 -11.02 -25.99
CA LYS A 288 0.65 -12.48 -26.15
C LYS A 288 1.29 -13.24 -25.00
N THR A 289 2.53 -12.89 -24.68
CA THR A 289 3.31 -13.53 -23.60
C THR A 289 2.66 -13.29 -22.23
N PHE A 290 2.24 -12.05 -22.01
CA PHE A 290 1.40 -11.60 -20.90
C PHE A 290 0.26 -10.75 -21.47
N PHE A 291 -0.69 -10.36 -20.63
CA PHE A 291 -1.85 -9.57 -21.02
C PHE A 291 -1.63 -8.10 -20.66
N ILE A 292 -1.78 -7.19 -21.61
CA ILE A 292 -1.71 -5.73 -21.38
C ILE A 292 -3.14 -5.19 -21.32
N LEU A 293 -3.55 -4.69 -20.17
CA LEU A 293 -4.83 -3.99 -20.03
C LEU A 293 -4.83 -2.70 -20.86
N HIS A 294 -5.99 -2.33 -21.42
CA HIS A 294 -6.14 -1.06 -22.13
C HIS A 294 -5.81 0.14 -21.23
N SER A 295 -6.33 0.15 -20.00
CA SER A 295 -6.04 1.17 -18.99
C SER A 295 -4.55 1.36 -18.75
N ASP A 296 -3.80 0.27 -18.67
CA ASP A 296 -2.37 0.30 -18.37
C ASP A 296 -1.61 0.90 -19.57
N LYS A 297 -1.96 0.49 -20.79
CA LYS A 297 -1.37 1.06 -22.01
C LYS A 297 -1.70 2.55 -22.17
N ALA A 298 -2.93 2.94 -21.84
CA ALA A 298 -3.37 4.33 -21.89
C ALA A 298 -2.56 5.18 -20.90
N LEU A 299 -2.40 4.73 -19.65
CA LEU A 299 -1.57 5.41 -18.65
C LEU A 299 -0.09 5.43 -19.02
N ALA A 300 0.44 4.36 -19.63
CA ALA A 300 1.84 4.28 -20.03
C ALA A 300 2.25 5.33 -21.07
N THR A 301 1.30 5.75 -21.92
CA THR A 301 1.57 6.60 -23.08
C THR A 301 1.04 8.02 -22.95
N HIS A 302 0.10 8.26 -22.04
CA HIS A 302 -0.53 9.57 -21.83
C HIS A 302 0.45 10.64 -21.33
N ALA A 303 0.28 11.89 -21.78
CA ALA A 303 1.25 12.97 -21.57
C ALA A 303 1.59 13.25 -20.10
N THR A 304 0.59 13.17 -19.21
CA THR A 304 0.74 13.42 -17.76
C THR A 304 1.45 12.30 -17.01
N THR A 305 1.39 11.07 -17.49
CA THR A 305 1.80 9.86 -16.75
C THR A 305 3.03 9.18 -17.37
N ARG A 306 3.26 9.35 -18.69
CA ARG A 306 4.36 8.73 -19.44
C ARG A 306 5.76 9.01 -18.87
N GLY A 307 5.97 10.18 -18.28
CA GLY A 307 7.27 10.55 -17.71
C GLY A 307 7.63 9.66 -16.53
N GLN A 308 6.67 9.49 -15.61
CA GLN A 308 6.87 8.61 -14.45
C GLN A 308 6.87 7.13 -14.82
N TRP A 309 6.01 6.74 -15.76
CA TRP A 309 6.04 5.37 -16.29
C TRP A 309 7.43 4.99 -16.82
N LYS A 310 8.04 5.86 -17.62
CA LYS A 310 9.40 5.64 -18.15
C LYS A 310 10.48 5.61 -17.06
N ALA A 311 10.34 6.41 -16.02
CA ALA A 311 11.29 6.39 -14.90
C ALA A 311 11.24 5.05 -14.15
N PHE A 312 10.04 4.52 -13.91
CA PHE A 312 9.88 3.19 -13.30
C PHE A 312 10.28 2.05 -14.25
N ALA A 313 10.17 2.22 -15.57
CA ALA A 313 10.69 1.27 -16.55
C ALA A 313 12.24 1.29 -16.68
N GLY A 314 12.92 2.27 -16.08
CA GLY A 314 14.38 2.42 -16.17
C GLY A 314 15.16 1.48 -15.23
N ALA A 315 16.49 1.47 -15.35
CA ALA A 315 17.37 0.62 -14.55
C ALA A 315 17.26 0.82 -13.03
N SER A 316 16.90 2.04 -12.58
CA SER A 316 16.64 2.35 -11.17
C SER A 316 15.17 2.18 -10.77
N GLY A 317 14.36 1.58 -11.64
CA GLY A 317 12.90 1.51 -11.55
C GLY A 317 12.41 0.99 -10.21
N GLN A 318 12.93 -0.16 -9.76
CA GLN A 318 12.53 -0.76 -8.49
C GLN A 318 12.77 0.17 -7.30
N ALA A 319 13.98 0.76 -7.22
CA ALA A 319 14.36 1.62 -6.11
C ALA A 319 13.54 2.93 -6.06
N LEU A 320 12.98 3.36 -7.19
CA LEU A 320 12.07 4.51 -7.27
C LEU A 320 10.62 4.11 -6.98
N TRP A 321 10.19 2.95 -7.49
CA TRP A 321 8.82 2.51 -7.44
C TRP A 321 8.42 1.97 -6.05
N SER A 322 9.24 1.14 -5.40
CA SER A 322 8.90 0.55 -4.11
C SER A 322 8.49 1.58 -3.03
N PRO A 323 9.26 2.66 -2.76
CA PRO A 323 8.84 3.69 -1.80
C PRO A 323 7.62 4.49 -2.30
N ALA A 324 7.52 4.75 -3.61
CA ALA A 324 6.36 5.43 -4.19
C ALA A 324 5.07 4.63 -4.03
N TYR A 325 5.11 3.32 -4.26
CA TYR A 325 3.99 2.42 -4.05
C TYR A 325 3.60 2.37 -2.58
N ALA A 326 4.57 2.21 -1.67
CA ALA A 326 4.30 2.20 -0.24
C ALA A 326 3.58 3.48 0.22
N GLN A 327 4.02 4.64 -0.28
CA GLN A 327 3.41 5.93 0.02
C GLN A 327 1.98 6.05 -0.52
N ALA A 328 1.75 5.64 -1.77
CA ALA A 328 0.43 5.72 -2.39
C ALA A 328 -0.54 4.70 -1.78
N TYR A 329 -0.09 3.48 -1.50
CA TYR A 329 -0.89 2.44 -0.87
C TYR A 329 -1.20 2.75 0.60
N PHE A 330 -0.26 3.38 1.33
CA PHE A 330 -0.56 3.88 2.67
C PHE A 330 -1.78 4.81 2.65
N ARG A 331 -1.80 5.81 1.75
CA ARG A 331 -2.97 6.69 1.55
C ARG A 331 -4.21 5.89 1.15
N MET A 332 -4.08 4.92 0.22
CA MET A 332 -5.19 4.04 -0.16
C MET A 332 -5.82 3.38 1.06
N SER A 333 -5.00 2.79 1.94
CA SER A 333 -5.47 2.04 3.10
C SER A 333 -6.23 2.87 4.14
N ILE A 334 -6.25 4.20 4.02
CA ILE A 334 -6.92 5.11 4.96
C ILE A 334 -7.97 6.01 4.30
N LEU A 335 -8.34 5.74 3.05
CA LEU A 335 -9.48 6.42 2.41
C LEU A 335 -10.77 6.16 3.20
N GLY A 336 -11.58 7.19 3.40
CA GLY A 336 -12.85 7.09 4.13
C GLY A 336 -12.74 6.85 5.65
N VAL A 337 -11.53 6.67 6.19
CA VAL A 337 -11.33 6.44 7.63
C VAL A 337 -11.41 7.76 8.39
N ASN A 338 -12.40 7.86 9.29
CA ASN A 338 -12.70 9.10 10.02
C ASN A 338 -12.16 9.15 11.46
N ASN A 339 -11.47 8.09 11.91
CA ASN A 339 -10.93 7.99 13.27
C ASN A 339 -9.41 7.73 13.27
N LEU A 340 -8.66 8.45 12.42
CA LEU A 340 -7.22 8.27 12.25
C LEU A 340 -6.45 8.58 13.55
N ASN A 341 -6.96 9.47 14.40
CA ASN A 341 -6.35 9.75 15.71
C ASN A 341 -6.47 8.58 16.71
N GLU A 342 -7.33 7.60 16.45
CA GLU A 342 -7.62 6.47 17.35
C GLU A 342 -6.92 5.17 16.90
N LEU A 343 -6.25 5.17 15.74
CA LEU A 343 -5.61 3.97 15.23
C LEU A 343 -4.40 3.55 16.08
N THR A 344 -4.01 2.30 15.94
CA THR A 344 -2.79 1.74 16.50
C THR A 344 -1.85 1.34 15.37
N GLU A 345 -0.59 1.73 15.45
CA GLU A 345 0.41 1.24 14.50
C GLU A 345 0.74 -0.23 14.78
N ILE A 346 0.49 -1.08 13.78
CA ILE A 346 0.69 -2.54 13.84
C ILE A 346 1.85 -3.02 12.96
N THR A 347 2.64 -2.11 12.37
CA THR A 347 3.75 -2.40 11.45
C THR A 347 4.67 -3.55 11.90
N LYS A 348 4.93 -3.67 13.21
CA LYS A 348 5.84 -4.69 13.77
C LYS A 348 5.36 -6.13 13.60
N VAL A 349 4.08 -6.35 13.32
CA VAL A 349 3.51 -7.69 13.13
C VAL A 349 3.65 -8.20 11.70
N ILE A 350 4.00 -7.31 10.75
CA ILE A 350 4.15 -7.67 9.34
C ILE A 350 5.33 -8.65 9.22
N PRO A 351 5.12 -9.87 8.71
CA PRO A 351 6.16 -10.90 8.59
C PRO A 351 7.33 -10.44 7.72
N SER A 352 8.54 -10.90 8.05
CA SER A 352 9.71 -10.73 7.20
C SER A 352 9.77 -11.84 6.16
N ARG A 353 10.16 -11.51 4.92
CA ARG A 353 10.55 -12.50 3.92
C ARG A 353 12.00 -12.93 4.10
#